data_AF-A0A7S9LG32-F1
#
_entry.id   AF-A0A7S9LG32-F1
#
_cell.length_a   1.000
_cell.length_b   1.000
_cell.length_c   1.000
_cell.angle_alpha   90.00
_cell.angle_beta   90.00
_cell.angle_gamma   90.00
#
_symmetry.space_group_name_H-M   'P 1'
#
loop_
_entity.id
_entity.type
_entity.pdbx_description
1 polymer ?
#
loop_
_entity_poly.entity_id
_entity_poly.type
_entity_poly.pdbx_seq_one_letter_code
_entity_poly.pdbx_strand_id
1 'polypeptide(L)'
;MGGSRSFWVTGATDGLGLALVRNLLANGQRVAASAGASEELDRLCLHHGDRLLRLPGQLHQQPDADEAGRMIGDAWGSLDGLILNAATCDYLLPGTSDSELFEHLITTNLQAAQHCLEYATPLLDKGDTPQIMAVFSRYSATQLYAPTQFPAGWNNAVQWVREQRSSLLANGIALTVVAPQSLKNPVTAASAVPEDWTADTAALELLARLPAREPELVLETLNPSNLWPLPQH
;
A
#
# COMPACT_ATOMS: atom_id res chain seq x y z
N MET A 1 -8.96 -13.06 -23.13
CA MET A 1 -7.64 -12.45 -22.93
C MET A 1 -7.90 -11.04 -22.46
N GLY A 2 -7.86 -10.80 -21.14
CA GLY A 2 -8.12 -9.48 -20.56
C GLY A 2 -7.00 -8.52 -20.95
N GLY A 3 -7.34 -7.26 -21.24
CA GLY A 3 -6.38 -6.22 -21.57
C GLY A 3 -5.41 -5.90 -20.43
N SER A 4 -4.43 -5.04 -20.71
CA SER A 4 -3.48 -4.54 -19.71
C SER A 4 -4.21 -3.69 -18.66
N ARG A 5 -4.24 -4.16 -17.41
CA ARG A 5 -4.81 -3.43 -16.27
C ARG A 5 -3.81 -2.41 -15.73
N SER A 6 -4.32 -1.42 -15.01
CA SER A 6 -3.60 -0.27 -14.46
C SER A 6 -3.66 -0.27 -12.95
N PHE A 7 -2.49 -0.18 -12.31
CA PHE A 7 -2.35 -0.23 -10.86
C PHE A 7 -1.60 1.00 -10.36
N TRP A 8 -2.08 1.62 -9.29
CA TRP A 8 -1.29 2.56 -8.50
C TRP A 8 -0.68 1.83 -7.30
N VAL A 9 0.64 1.87 -7.15
CA VAL A 9 1.38 1.29 -6.03
C VAL A 9 2.02 2.43 -5.23
N THR A 10 1.68 2.53 -3.95
CA THR A 10 2.32 3.47 -3.02
C THR A 10 3.56 2.86 -2.37
N GLY A 11 4.43 3.67 -1.76
CA GLY A 11 5.62 3.17 -1.05
C GLY A 11 6.51 2.30 -1.94
N ALA A 12 6.69 2.69 -3.21
CA ALA A 12 7.34 1.88 -4.23
C ALA A 12 8.86 2.08 -4.35
N THR A 13 9.48 2.83 -3.42
CA THR A 13 10.90 3.20 -3.48
C THR A 13 11.80 1.98 -3.49
N ASP A 14 11.51 1.01 -2.63
CA ASP A 14 12.27 -0.21 -2.40
C ASP A 14 11.36 -1.33 -1.85
N GLY A 15 11.98 -2.42 -1.38
CA GLY A 15 11.30 -3.50 -0.66
C GLY A 15 10.12 -4.09 -1.43
N LEU A 16 9.04 -4.36 -0.69
CA LEU A 16 7.81 -4.96 -1.19
C LEU A 16 7.15 -4.10 -2.28
N GLY A 17 7.10 -2.78 -2.11
CA GLY A 17 6.48 -1.87 -3.07
C GLY A 17 7.18 -1.93 -4.43
N LEU A 18 8.51 -1.85 -4.44
CA LEU A 18 9.29 -2.01 -5.67
C LEU A 18 9.14 -3.40 -6.29
N ALA A 19 9.11 -4.45 -5.47
CA ALA A 19 8.89 -5.81 -5.96
C ALA A 19 7.49 -5.98 -6.61
N LEU A 20 6.45 -5.38 -6.04
CA LEU A 20 5.11 -5.34 -6.63
C LEU A 20 5.12 -4.62 -7.99
N VAL A 21 5.80 -3.47 -8.10
CA VAL A 21 5.95 -2.74 -9.38
C VAL A 21 6.60 -3.62 -10.45
N ARG A 22 7.75 -4.25 -10.14
CA ARG A 22 8.46 -5.13 -11.08
C ARG A 22 7.56 -6.27 -11.56
N ASN A 23 6.90 -6.96 -10.64
CA ASN A 23 6.08 -8.12 -10.97
C ASN A 23 4.84 -7.73 -11.78
N LEU A 24 4.17 -6.62 -11.47
CA LEU A 24 3.06 -6.12 -12.27
C LEU A 24 3.49 -5.76 -13.70
N LEU A 25 4.61 -5.04 -13.86
CA LEU A 25 5.15 -4.68 -15.17
C LEU A 25 5.58 -5.91 -15.99
N ALA A 26 6.22 -6.89 -15.35
CA ALA A 26 6.60 -8.16 -15.97
C ALA A 26 5.39 -8.96 -16.48
N ASN A 27 4.26 -8.85 -15.78
CA ASN A 27 2.97 -9.43 -16.19
C ASN A 27 2.20 -8.56 -17.20
N GLY A 28 2.84 -7.55 -17.80
CA GLY A 28 2.26 -6.72 -18.87
C GLY A 28 1.24 -5.69 -18.39
N GLN A 29 1.18 -5.41 -17.08
CA GLN A 29 0.30 -4.39 -16.52
C GLN A 29 0.92 -3.00 -16.65
N ARG A 30 0.10 -1.96 -16.49
CA ARG A 30 0.53 -0.57 -16.30
C ARG A 30 0.61 -0.27 -14.81
N VAL A 31 1.65 0.44 -14.39
CA VAL A 31 1.93 0.69 -12.96
C VAL A 31 2.30 2.14 -12.73
N ALA A 32 1.60 2.81 -11.84
CA ALA A 32 1.93 4.14 -11.37
C ALA A 32 2.58 3.96 -10.01
N ALA A 33 3.84 4.38 -9.88
CA ALA A 33 4.66 4.11 -8.71
C ALA A 33 4.93 5.41 -7.95
N SER A 34 4.27 5.58 -6.81
CA SER A 34 4.56 6.66 -5.87
C SER A 34 5.73 6.26 -4.98
N ALA A 35 6.83 6.98 -5.12
CA ALA A 35 8.08 6.66 -4.46
C ALA A 35 8.98 7.89 -4.38
N GLY A 36 9.94 7.86 -3.45
CA GLY A 36 11.04 8.80 -3.43
C GLY A 36 12.04 8.55 -4.57
N ALA A 37 13.26 9.05 -4.39
CA ALA A 37 14.38 8.75 -5.28
C ALA A 37 14.65 7.24 -5.29
N SER A 38 14.70 6.64 -6.49
CA SER A 38 14.93 5.20 -6.67
C SER A 38 15.53 4.95 -8.04
N GLU A 39 16.82 4.63 -8.08
CA GLU A 39 17.53 4.32 -9.33
C GLU A 39 16.89 3.14 -10.06
N GLU A 40 16.36 2.17 -9.31
CA GLU A 40 15.76 0.98 -9.90
C GLU A 40 14.44 1.32 -10.61
N LEU A 41 13.60 2.18 -10.03
CA LEU A 41 12.41 2.68 -10.72
C LEU A 41 12.79 3.48 -11.97
N ASP A 42 13.87 4.27 -11.93
CA ASP A 42 14.32 5.05 -13.07
C ASP A 42 14.80 4.13 -14.22
N ARG A 43 15.51 3.03 -13.90
CA ARG A 43 15.85 1.97 -14.87
C ARG A 43 14.61 1.29 -15.44
N LEU A 44 13.63 0.96 -14.60
CA LEU A 44 12.38 0.35 -15.03
C LEU A 44 11.59 1.29 -15.96
N CYS A 45 11.59 2.60 -15.71
CA CYS A 45 10.95 3.57 -16.60
C CYS A 45 11.58 3.57 -17.99
N LEU A 46 12.91 3.55 -18.09
CA LEU A 46 13.61 3.45 -19.37
C LEU A 46 13.25 2.16 -20.13
N HIS A 47 13.01 1.06 -19.42
CA HIS A 47 12.69 -0.23 -20.03
C HIS A 47 11.20 -0.37 -20.41
N HIS A 48 10.29 0.15 -19.59
CA HIS A 48 8.84 -0.08 -19.72
C HIS A 48 8.08 1.08 -20.37
N GLY A 49 8.68 2.26 -20.50
CA GLY A 49 8.08 3.45 -21.13
C GLY A 49 6.78 3.86 -20.44
N ASP A 50 5.77 4.18 -21.23
CA ASP A 50 4.45 4.68 -20.77
C ASP A 50 3.65 3.70 -19.91
N ARG A 51 4.15 2.46 -19.74
CA ARG A 51 3.58 1.48 -18.80
C ARG A 51 3.98 1.75 -17.35
N LEU A 52 5.03 2.52 -17.08
CA LEU A 52 5.44 2.91 -15.73
C LEU A 52 5.41 4.42 -15.58
N LEU A 53 4.53 4.93 -14.72
CA LEU A 53 4.52 6.34 -14.32
C LEU A 53 5.27 6.50 -12.99
N ARG A 54 6.22 7.45 -12.94
CA ARG A 54 6.81 7.91 -11.67
C ARG A 54 5.92 8.99 -11.09
N LEU A 55 5.49 8.80 -9.86
CA LEU A 55 4.64 9.74 -9.14
C LEU A 55 5.35 10.25 -7.89
N PRO A 56 4.94 11.41 -7.35
CA PRO A 56 5.40 11.88 -6.06
C PRO A 56 5.22 10.83 -4.95
N GLY A 57 6.18 10.80 -4.03
CA GLY A 57 6.25 9.81 -2.96
C GLY A 57 5.67 10.26 -1.62
N GLN A 58 5.58 11.58 -1.36
CA GLN A 58 5.15 12.11 -0.06
C GLN A 58 3.64 12.25 0.02
N LEU A 59 2.92 11.14 -0.08
CA LEU A 59 1.45 11.12 -0.21
C LEU A 59 0.71 11.62 1.05
N HIS A 60 1.40 11.77 2.18
CA HIS A 60 0.85 12.44 3.36
C HIS A 60 0.72 13.96 3.14
N GLN A 61 1.44 14.53 2.17
CA GLN A 61 1.26 15.89 1.68
C GLN A 61 0.17 15.91 0.62
N GLN A 62 -0.88 16.67 0.84
CA GLN A 62 -2.01 16.77 -0.10
C GLN A 62 -1.59 17.17 -1.53
N PRO A 63 -0.65 18.13 -1.75
CA PRO A 63 -0.21 18.48 -3.11
C PRO A 63 0.43 17.32 -3.88
N ASP A 64 1.20 16.47 -3.21
CA ASP A 64 1.85 15.31 -3.83
C ASP A 64 0.81 14.25 -4.23
N ALA A 65 -0.20 14.02 -3.38
CA ALA A 65 -1.27 13.08 -3.66
C ALA A 65 -2.22 13.57 -4.77
N ASP A 66 -2.53 14.87 -4.80
CA ASP A 66 -3.30 15.51 -5.87
C ASP A 66 -2.58 15.37 -7.22
N GLU A 67 -1.29 15.72 -7.25
CA GLU A 67 -0.47 15.60 -8.46
C GLU A 67 -0.38 14.14 -8.92
N ALA A 68 -0.21 13.19 -7.99
CA ALA A 68 -0.21 11.76 -8.31
C ALA A 68 -1.54 11.33 -8.98
N GLY A 69 -2.68 11.72 -8.41
CA GLY A 69 -4.00 11.45 -8.98
C GLY A 69 -4.19 12.06 -10.36
N ARG A 70 -3.77 13.33 -10.53
CA ARG A 70 -3.85 14.05 -11.81
C ARG A 70 -3.01 13.39 -12.89
N MET A 71 -1.75 13.03 -12.59
CA MET A 71 -0.85 12.36 -13.54
C MET A 71 -1.42 11.02 -14.02
N ILE A 72 -2.02 10.23 -13.12
CA ILE A 72 -2.69 8.98 -13.49
C ILE A 72 -3.91 9.25 -14.38
N GLY A 73 -4.74 10.21 -13.98
CA GLY A 73 -5.94 10.61 -14.73
C GLY A 73 -5.61 11.07 -16.15
N ASP A 74 -4.57 11.90 -16.31
CA ASP A 74 -4.13 12.42 -17.60
C ASP A 74 -3.54 11.32 -18.49
N ALA A 75 -2.78 10.38 -17.91
CA ALA A 75 -2.13 9.32 -18.67
C ALA A 75 -3.10 8.21 -19.09
N TRP A 76 -3.99 7.77 -18.19
CA TRP A 76 -4.77 6.54 -18.38
C TRP A 76 -6.28 6.71 -18.23
N GLY A 77 -6.77 7.78 -17.59
CA GLY A 77 -8.19 8.07 -17.41
C GLY A 77 -8.95 7.17 -16.42
N SER A 78 -8.39 6.02 -16.03
CA SER A 78 -8.94 5.08 -15.07
C SER A 78 -7.85 4.29 -14.33
N LEU A 79 -8.24 3.63 -13.25
CA LEU A 79 -7.43 2.68 -12.49
C LEU A 79 -8.20 1.38 -12.28
N ASP A 80 -7.51 0.24 -12.36
CA ASP A 80 -8.11 -1.07 -12.08
C ASP A 80 -7.71 -1.59 -10.69
N GLY A 81 -6.64 -1.06 -10.12
CA GLY A 81 -6.30 -1.33 -8.74
C GLY A 81 -5.45 -0.27 -8.06
N LEU A 82 -5.58 -0.22 -6.74
CA LEU A 82 -4.70 0.55 -5.85
C LEU A 82 -4.08 -0.42 -4.84
N ILE A 83 -2.75 -0.41 -4.74
CA ILE A 83 -2.02 -1.13 -3.71
C ILE A 83 -1.45 -0.10 -2.73
N LEU A 84 -2.12 0.04 -1.59
CA LEU A 84 -1.65 0.86 -0.47
C LEU A 84 -0.61 0.05 0.31
N ASN A 85 0.67 0.22 -0.02
CA ASN A 85 1.77 -0.35 0.76
C ASN A 85 2.14 0.66 1.86
N ALA A 86 1.44 0.56 2.99
CA ALA A 86 1.53 1.52 4.09
C ALA A 86 2.77 1.24 4.95
N ALA A 87 3.91 1.75 4.50
CA ALA A 87 5.12 1.81 5.29
C ALA A 87 6.01 2.95 4.80
N THR A 88 5.55 4.19 4.90
CA THR A 88 6.48 5.31 5.01
C THR A 88 7.16 5.17 6.38
N CYS A 89 8.29 4.47 6.41
CA CYS A 89 9.29 4.66 7.47
C CYS A 89 9.91 6.03 7.21
N ASP A 90 9.19 7.09 7.60
CA ASP A 90 9.76 8.42 7.53
C ASP A 90 10.89 8.56 8.55
N TYR A 91 11.90 9.30 8.10
CA TYR A 91 13.20 9.51 8.70
C TYR A 91 13.12 9.78 10.21
N LEU A 92 13.90 8.99 10.97
CA LEU A 92 14.21 9.27 12.36
C LEU A 92 14.81 10.68 12.47
N LEU A 93 14.04 11.65 12.99
CA LEU A 93 14.62 12.89 13.49
C LEU A 93 15.42 12.53 14.75
N PRO A 94 16.75 12.73 14.78
CA PRO A 94 17.54 12.45 15.97
C PRO A 94 17.05 13.34 17.13
N GLY A 95 16.62 12.72 18.23
CA GLY A 95 16.22 13.43 19.46
C GLY A 95 14.71 13.53 19.72
N THR A 96 13.86 12.96 18.86
CA THR A 96 12.41 12.85 19.11
C THR A 96 12.12 11.71 20.10
N SER A 97 11.19 11.90 21.02
CA SER A 97 10.78 10.82 21.92
C SER A 97 10.08 9.69 21.15
N ASP A 98 10.20 8.44 21.59
CA ASP A 98 9.57 7.30 20.93
C ASP A 98 8.06 7.54 20.72
N SER A 99 7.37 8.17 21.68
CA SER A 99 5.94 8.44 21.61
C SER A 99 5.56 9.43 20.50
N GLU A 100 6.29 10.53 20.36
CA GLU A 100 6.05 11.53 19.31
C GLU A 100 6.36 10.96 17.91
N LEU A 101 7.37 10.09 17.82
CA LEU A 101 7.70 9.36 16.60
C LEU A 101 6.57 8.41 16.18
N PHE A 102 6.03 7.63 17.12
CA PHE A 102 4.91 6.73 16.84
C PHE A 102 3.66 7.49 16.40
N GLU A 103 3.31 8.58 17.07
CA GLU A 103 2.19 9.43 16.69
C GLU A 103 2.36 10.00 15.28
N HIS A 104 3.53 10.56 14.98
CA HIS A 104 3.82 11.10 13.65
C HIS A 104 3.71 10.05 12.53
N LEU A 105 4.24 8.84 12.75
CA LEU A 105 4.16 7.74 11.77
C LEU A 105 2.70 7.31 11.51
N ILE A 106 1.89 7.25 12.56
CA ILE A 106 0.46 6.91 12.43
C ILE A 106 -0.26 7.98 11.63
N THR A 107 -0.08 9.24 12.01
CA THR A 107 -0.72 10.37 11.33
C THR A 107 -0.33 10.40 9.86
N THR A 108 0.95 10.24 9.55
CA THR A 108 1.48 10.25 8.18
C THR A 108 0.89 9.10 7.35
N ASN A 109 0.92 7.87 7.86
CA ASN A 109 0.38 6.71 7.14
C ASN A 109 -1.14 6.82 6.93
N LEU A 110 -1.87 7.34 7.92
CA LEU A 110 -3.30 7.56 7.84
C LEU A 110 -3.64 8.65 6.82
N GLN A 111 -2.93 9.77 6.84
CA GLN A 111 -3.09 10.87 5.87
C GLN A 111 -2.77 10.40 4.44
N ALA A 112 -1.67 9.66 4.26
CA ALA A 112 -1.32 9.10 2.96
C ALA A 112 -2.43 8.18 2.43
N ALA A 113 -2.96 7.27 3.27
CA ALA A 113 -4.05 6.39 2.87
C ALA A 113 -5.35 7.16 2.55
N GLN A 114 -5.65 8.21 3.32
CA GLN A 114 -6.78 9.11 3.08
C GLN A 114 -6.69 9.81 1.73
N HIS A 115 -5.59 10.52 1.46
CA HIS A 115 -5.41 11.22 0.21
C HIS A 115 -5.38 10.26 -0.98
N CYS A 116 -4.68 9.12 -0.87
CA CYS A 116 -4.66 8.12 -1.94
C CYS A 116 -6.06 7.62 -2.29
N LEU A 117 -6.90 7.31 -1.28
CA LEU A 117 -8.27 6.88 -1.54
C LEU A 117 -9.13 8.00 -2.14
N GLU A 118 -8.97 9.23 -1.68
CA GLU A 118 -9.68 10.40 -2.23
C GLU A 118 -9.42 10.53 -3.74
N TYR A 119 -8.16 10.49 -4.17
CA TYR A 119 -7.79 10.67 -5.57
C TYR A 119 -7.92 9.40 -6.42
N ALA A 120 -7.77 8.21 -5.85
CA ALA A 120 -7.92 6.95 -6.58
C ALA A 120 -9.38 6.57 -6.82
N THR A 121 -10.30 6.87 -5.89
CA THR A 121 -11.70 6.39 -5.98
C THR A 121 -12.39 6.83 -7.29
N PRO A 122 -12.30 8.09 -7.74
CA PRO A 122 -12.91 8.50 -9.01
C PRO A 122 -12.29 7.83 -10.25
N LEU A 123 -11.05 7.36 -10.16
CA LEU A 123 -10.36 6.63 -11.23
C LEU A 123 -10.73 5.14 -11.21
N LEU A 124 -10.85 4.56 -10.01
CA LEU A 124 -11.28 3.18 -9.78
C LEU A 124 -12.73 2.96 -10.22
N ASP A 125 -13.61 3.94 -10.01
CA ASP A 125 -15.02 3.89 -10.46
C ASP A 125 -15.15 3.68 -11.99
N LYS A 126 -14.13 4.11 -12.75
CA LYS A 126 -14.05 3.95 -14.21
C LYS A 126 -13.26 2.70 -14.64
N GLY A 127 -12.71 1.96 -13.68
CA GLY A 127 -11.85 0.80 -13.91
C GLY A 127 -12.61 -0.48 -14.25
N ASP A 128 -11.88 -1.45 -14.80
CA ASP A 128 -12.34 -2.81 -14.96
C ASP A 128 -12.02 -3.64 -13.70
N THR A 129 -13.09 -4.13 -13.07
CA THR A 129 -13.04 -4.94 -11.85
C THR A 129 -12.20 -4.26 -10.75
N PRO A 130 -12.56 -3.02 -10.34
CA PRO A 130 -11.72 -2.20 -9.49
C PRO A 130 -11.56 -2.79 -8.09
N GLN A 131 -10.35 -2.65 -7.55
CA GLN A 131 -10.00 -3.20 -6.25
C GLN A 131 -8.88 -2.45 -5.56
N ILE A 132 -8.88 -2.49 -4.24
CA ILE A 132 -7.85 -1.93 -3.37
C ILE A 132 -7.26 -3.07 -2.55
N MET A 133 -5.94 -3.14 -2.49
CA MET A 133 -5.20 -3.99 -1.56
C MET A 133 -4.39 -3.10 -0.63
N ALA A 134 -4.73 -3.11 0.66
CA ALA A 134 -4.01 -2.35 1.67
C ALA A 134 -3.11 -3.30 2.47
N VAL A 135 -1.80 -3.15 2.32
CA VAL A 135 -0.79 -4.00 2.94
C VAL A 135 -0.15 -3.27 4.12
N PHE A 136 -0.22 -3.91 5.27
CA PHE A 136 0.27 -3.38 6.53
C PHE A 136 1.28 -4.35 7.16
N SER A 137 2.40 -3.79 7.61
CA SER A 137 3.35 -4.49 8.50
C SER A 137 2.74 -4.70 9.89
N ARG A 138 3.40 -5.55 10.70
CA ARG A 138 3.04 -5.72 12.12
C ARG A 138 3.14 -4.42 12.92
N TYR A 139 4.12 -3.58 12.59
CA TYR A 139 4.27 -2.29 13.24
C TYR A 139 3.11 -1.35 12.89
N SER A 140 2.78 -1.20 11.61
CA SER A 140 1.65 -0.36 11.19
C SER A 140 0.28 -0.91 11.60
N ALA A 141 0.14 -2.23 11.75
CA ALA A 141 -1.11 -2.86 12.16
C ALA A 141 -1.39 -2.75 13.67
N THR A 142 -0.33 -2.67 14.49
CA THR A 142 -0.43 -2.59 15.96
C THR A 142 -0.26 -1.19 16.50
N GLN A 143 0.07 -0.23 15.63
CA GLN A 143 0.24 1.18 15.93
C GLN A 143 -1.02 1.80 16.57
N LEU A 144 -0.81 2.53 17.67
CA LEU A 144 -1.78 3.30 18.45
C LEU A 144 -1.12 4.59 18.94
N TYR A 145 -1.86 5.70 19.08
CA TYR A 145 -1.32 6.93 19.68
C TYR A 145 -0.83 6.74 21.12
N ALA A 146 -1.44 5.81 21.87
CA ALA A 146 -0.97 5.41 23.19
C ALA A 146 -1.26 3.92 23.44
N PRO A 147 -0.38 3.19 24.16
CA PRO A 147 -0.49 1.74 24.36
C PRO A 147 -1.72 1.31 25.17
N THR A 148 -2.37 2.25 25.86
CA THR A 148 -3.60 2.02 26.65
C THR A 148 -4.88 2.19 25.83
N GLN A 149 -4.80 2.66 24.59
CA GLN A 149 -5.98 2.89 23.74
C GLN A 149 -6.43 1.61 23.02
N PHE A 150 -7.69 1.59 22.60
CA PHE A 150 -8.19 0.56 21.69
C PHE A 150 -7.98 1.01 20.22
N PRO A 151 -7.78 0.07 19.28
CA PRO A 151 -7.69 0.40 17.86
C PRO A 151 -9.03 0.96 17.33
N ALA A 152 -8.97 2.09 16.63
CA ALA A 152 -10.09 2.78 16.00
C ALA A 152 -9.62 3.56 14.76
N GLY A 153 -10.53 3.92 13.85
CA GLY A 153 -10.16 4.61 12.60
C GLY A 153 -9.43 5.95 12.76
N TRP A 154 -9.47 6.59 13.93
CA TRP A 154 -8.70 7.83 14.18
C TRP A 154 -7.26 7.59 14.64
N ASN A 155 -6.94 6.41 15.19
CA ASN A 155 -5.63 6.08 15.77
C ASN A 155 -4.95 4.83 15.18
N ASN A 156 -5.60 4.16 14.23
CA ASN A 156 -5.09 2.93 13.61
C ASN A 156 -5.50 2.87 12.14
N ALA A 157 -4.50 2.91 11.25
CA ALA A 157 -4.73 2.94 9.80
C ALA A 157 -5.44 1.68 9.29
N VAL A 158 -5.20 0.50 9.88
CA VAL A 158 -5.89 -0.74 9.48
C VAL A 158 -7.38 -0.64 9.77
N GLN A 159 -7.77 -0.17 10.96
CA GLN A 159 -9.18 0.01 11.30
C GLN A 159 -9.84 1.05 10.39
N TRP A 160 -9.16 2.17 10.15
CA TRP A 160 -9.68 3.20 9.26
C TRP A 160 -9.95 2.66 7.85
N VAL A 161 -9.02 1.90 7.27
CA VAL A 161 -9.20 1.27 5.95
C VAL A 161 -10.35 0.26 5.98
N ARG A 162 -10.47 -0.56 7.03
CA ARG A 162 -11.59 -1.50 7.19
C ARG A 162 -12.95 -0.79 7.22
N GLU A 163 -13.04 0.36 7.87
CA GLU A 163 -14.25 1.19 7.94
C GLU A 163 -14.68 1.71 6.55
N GLN A 164 -13.75 1.85 5.59
CA GLN A 164 -14.09 2.27 4.21
C GLN A 164 -14.78 1.18 3.37
N ARG A 165 -14.76 -0.09 3.82
CA ARG A 165 -15.22 -1.24 3.03
C ARG A 165 -16.64 -1.07 2.51
N SER A 166 -17.58 -0.67 3.36
CA SER A 166 -19.00 -0.55 2.97
C SER A 166 -19.20 0.50 1.88
N SER A 167 -18.51 1.64 2.01
CA SER A 167 -18.56 2.72 1.02
C SER A 167 -17.93 2.32 -0.31
N LEU A 168 -16.78 1.65 -0.28
CA LEU A 168 -16.10 1.15 -1.49
C LEU A 168 -16.91 0.08 -2.22
N LEU A 169 -17.52 -0.85 -1.48
CA LEU A 169 -18.39 -1.88 -2.04
C LEU A 169 -19.65 -1.28 -2.68
N ALA A 170 -20.19 -0.18 -2.14
CA ALA A 170 -21.31 0.52 -2.77
C ALA A 170 -20.96 1.06 -4.17
N ASN A 171 -19.68 1.33 -4.42
CA ASN A 171 -19.13 1.73 -5.72
C ASN A 171 -18.58 0.53 -6.54
N GLY A 172 -18.82 -0.72 -6.09
CA GLY A 172 -18.32 -1.92 -6.77
C GLY A 172 -16.82 -2.20 -6.61
N ILE A 173 -16.13 -1.43 -5.78
CA ILE A 173 -14.69 -1.54 -5.53
C ILE A 173 -14.45 -2.55 -4.40
N ALA A 174 -13.67 -3.61 -4.66
CA ALA A 174 -13.30 -4.55 -3.60
C ALA A 174 -12.20 -3.97 -2.73
N LEU A 175 -12.19 -4.36 -1.46
CA LEU A 175 -11.12 -4.03 -0.52
C LEU A 175 -10.56 -5.31 0.10
N THR A 176 -9.26 -5.53 -0.09
CA THR A 176 -8.48 -6.56 0.58
C THR A 176 -7.56 -5.89 1.60
N VAL A 177 -7.71 -6.24 2.87
CA VAL A 177 -6.80 -5.79 3.92
C VAL A 177 -5.81 -6.92 4.20
N VAL A 178 -4.53 -6.64 4.00
CA VAL A 178 -3.44 -7.56 4.29
C VAL A 178 -2.76 -7.07 5.56
N ALA A 179 -2.92 -7.82 6.64
CA ALA A 179 -2.36 -7.47 7.93
C ALA A 179 -1.94 -8.73 8.69
N PRO A 180 -0.99 -8.65 9.61
CA PRO A 180 -0.67 -9.76 10.48
C PRO A 180 -1.87 -10.15 11.35
N GLN A 181 -1.83 -11.38 11.85
CA GLN A 181 -2.91 -11.96 12.60
C GLN A 181 -3.08 -11.23 13.93
N SER A 182 -4.29 -10.71 14.18
CA SER A 182 -4.64 -10.27 15.52
C SER A 182 -4.89 -11.49 16.40
N LEU A 183 -4.02 -11.70 17.39
CA LEU A 183 -4.20 -12.76 18.40
C LEU A 183 -5.49 -12.59 19.21
N LYS A 184 -6.04 -11.36 19.27
CA LYS A 184 -7.30 -11.06 19.98
C LYS A 184 -8.53 -11.29 19.13
N ASN A 185 -8.45 -10.99 17.83
CA ASN A 185 -9.54 -11.12 16.86
C ASN A 185 -9.02 -11.86 15.61
N PRO A 186 -8.99 -13.21 15.62
CA PRO A 186 -8.48 -13.98 14.49
C PRO A 186 -9.30 -13.66 13.23
N VAL A 187 -8.62 -13.17 12.20
CA VAL A 187 -9.23 -12.70 10.94
C VAL A 187 -9.47 -13.87 9.98
N THR A 188 -8.71 -14.95 10.15
CA THR A 188 -8.85 -16.22 9.44
C THR A 188 -8.94 -17.37 10.45
N ALA A 189 -9.65 -18.45 10.09
CA ALA A 189 -9.76 -19.65 10.94
C ALA A 189 -8.42 -20.41 11.09
N ALA A 190 -7.49 -20.21 10.16
CA ALA A 190 -6.13 -20.75 10.23
C ALA A 190 -5.19 -19.75 10.94
N SER A 191 -4.34 -20.25 11.85
CA SER A 191 -3.15 -19.50 12.30
C SER A 191 -2.14 -19.46 11.17
N ALA A 192 -1.74 -18.27 10.73
CA ALA A 192 -0.65 -18.15 9.76
C ALA A 192 0.68 -18.35 10.51
N VAL A 193 1.49 -19.30 10.05
CA VAL A 193 2.85 -19.46 10.56
C VAL A 193 3.70 -18.36 9.92
N PRO A 194 4.46 -17.56 10.69
CA PRO A 194 5.36 -16.58 10.11
C PRO A 194 6.37 -17.22 9.15
N GLU A 195 6.49 -16.69 7.94
CA GLU A 195 7.43 -17.18 6.94
C GLU A 195 8.60 -16.21 6.74
N ASP A 196 9.72 -16.69 6.19
CA ASP A 196 10.87 -15.87 5.84
C ASP A 196 10.68 -15.21 4.46
N TRP A 197 9.70 -14.32 4.40
CA TRP A 197 9.36 -13.63 3.16
C TRP A 197 10.51 -12.73 2.69
N THR A 198 10.82 -12.83 1.40
CA THR A 198 11.54 -11.79 0.65
C THR A 198 10.52 -10.84 0.02
N ALA A 199 10.96 -9.64 -0.34
CA ALA A 199 10.10 -8.70 -1.07
C ALA A 199 9.48 -9.33 -2.33
N ASP A 200 10.26 -10.10 -3.09
CA ASP A 200 9.79 -10.80 -4.30
C ASP A 200 8.79 -11.90 -4.00
N THR A 201 9.07 -12.77 -3.04
CA THR A 201 8.16 -13.89 -2.72
C THR A 201 6.85 -13.40 -2.14
N ALA A 202 6.88 -12.36 -1.30
CA ALA A 202 5.66 -11.72 -0.79
C ALA A 202 4.88 -11.01 -1.91
N ALA A 203 5.54 -10.28 -2.81
CA ALA A 203 4.87 -9.64 -3.94
C ALA A 203 4.17 -10.67 -4.84
N LEU A 204 4.83 -11.79 -5.15
CA LEU A 204 4.25 -12.87 -5.94
C LEU A 204 3.01 -13.47 -5.28
N GLU A 205 3.07 -13.75 -3.97
CA GLU A 205 1.93 -14.29 -3.22
C GLU A 205 0.75 -13.30 -3.21
N LEU A 206 1.01 -12.04 -2.89
CA LEU A 206 -0.03 -11.00 -2.87
C LEU A 206 -0.70 -10.83 -4.23
N LEU A 207 0.08 -10.79 -5.31
CA LEU A 207 -0.44 -10.67 -6.68
C LEU A 207 -1.20 -11.94 -7.12
N ALA A 208 -0.79 -13.12 -6.67
CA ALA A 208 -1.51 -14.37 -6.94
C ALA A 208 -2.88 -14.41 -6.24
N ARG A 209 -3.00 -13.80 -5.06
CA ARG A 209 -4.23 -13.73 -4.26
C ARG A 209 -5.12 -12.55 -4.66
N LEU A 210 -4.58 -11.54 -5.31
CA LEU A 210 -5.30 -10.33 -5.74
C LEU A 210 -6.61 -10.63 -6.51
N PRO A 211 -6.68 -11.56 -7.49
CA PRO A 211 -7.93 -11.87 -8.20
C PRO A 211 -9.03 -12.48 -7.32
N ALA A 212 -8.67 -13.07 -6.17
CA ALA A 212 -9.64 -13.68 -5.25
C ALA A 212 -10.49 -12.64 -4.52
N ARG A 213 -10.03 -11.38 -4.45
CA ARG A 213 -10.73 -10.25 -3.81
C ARG A 213 -11.16 -10.58 -2.37
N GLU A 214 -10.33 -11.33 -1.66
CA GLU A 214 -10.60 -11.73 -0.28
C GLU A 214 -10.67 -10.49 0.59
N PRO A 215 -11.64 -10.39 1.51
CA PRO A 215 -11.77 -9.20 2.34
C PRO A 215 -10.53 -9.00 3.22
N GLU A 216 -9.94 -10.09 3.69
CA GLU A 216 -8.80 -10.07 4.59
C GLU A 216 -7.80 -11.15 4.19
N LEU A 217 -6.52 -10.82 4.28
CA LEU A 217 -5.40 -11.73 4.07
C LEU A 217 -4.43 -11.58 5.24
N VAL A 218 -3.83 -12.69 5.64
CA VAL A 218 -2.79 -12.69 6.66
C VAL A 218 -1.44 -12.85 5.99
N LEU A 219 -0.54 -11.90 6.24
CA LEU A 219 0.86 -11.98 5.85
C LEU A 219 1.72 -11.83 7.11
N GLU A 220 2.16 -12.96 7.66
CA GLU A 220 3.08 -13.00 8.80
C GLU A 220 4.51 -13.18 8.30
N THR A 221 5.40 -12.28 8.69
CA THR A 221 6.81 -12.30 8.31
C THR A 221 7.71 -12.45 9.54
N LEU A 222 8.74 -13.29 9.43
CA LEU A 222 9.77 -13.45 10.45
C LEU A 222 10.66 -12.20 10.57
N ASN A 223 10.86 -11.47 9.46
CA ASN A 223 11.69 -10.28 9.44
C ASN A 223 11.01 -9.17 8.61
N PRO A 224 10.30 -8.24 9.26
CA PRO A 224 9.65 -7.11 8.58
C PRO A 224 10.60 -6.28 7.71
N SER A 225 11.88 -6.18 8.09
CA SER A 225 12.90 -5.41 7.36
C SER A 225 13.21 -5.97 5.96
N ASN A 226 12.86 -7.24 5.70
CA ASN A 226 12.99 -7.83 4.36
C ASN A 226 11.94 -7.27 3.38
N LEU A 227 10.79 -6.86 3.89
CA LEU A 227 9.67 -6.32 3.10
C LEU A 227 9.65 -4.78 3.13
N TRP A 228 10.04 -4.20 4.25
CA TRP A 228 10.10 -2.77 4.49
C TRP A 228 11.48 -2.41 5.06
N PRO A 229 12.50 -2.30 4.20
CA PRO A 229 13.85 -2.01 4.66
C PRO A 229 13.91 -0.64 5.35
N LEU A 230 14.75 -0.55 6.38
CA LEU A 230 15.04 0.72 7.02
C LEU A 230 16.03 1.53 6.15
N PRO A 231 15.94 2.87 6.16
CA PRO A 231 16.92 3.70 5.47
C PRO A 231 18.34 3.40 5.95
N GLN A 232 19.30 3.31 5.02
CA GLN A 232 20.72 3.25 5.37
C GLN A 232 21.19 4.67 5.71
N HIS A 233 21.74 4.86 6.92
CA HIS A 233 22.33 6.11 7.38
C HIS A 233 23.71 6.37 6.76
#